data_AF-A0A962B0F1-F1
#
_entry.id   AF-A0A962B0F1-F1
#
_cell.length_a   1.000
_cell.length_b   1.000
_cell.length_c   1.000
_cell.angle_alpha   90.00
_cell.angle_beta   90.00
_cell.angle_gamma   90.00
#
_symmetry.space_group_name_H-M   'P 1'
#
loop_
_entity.id
_entity.type
_entity.pdbx_description
1 polymer ?
#
loop_
_entity_poly.entity_id
_entity_poly.type
_entity_poly.pdbx_seq_one_letter_code
_entity_poly.pdbx_strand_id
1 'polypeptide(L)'
;MARNFHELYSEAELPLPSARSTGFVFAVVALIVALIFRRHFWVLMPALGAAGVFAATAQFAPRLLEPLNRAWFRFSILLSRVMNPVVMFVLFAVVIVPAGLLMRLFRDPLRSRRAKERSSYWIEREPDHGSSSMRNQF
;
A
#
# COMPACT_ATOMS: atom_id res chain seq x y z
N MET A 1 19.84 -35.48 -9.77
CA MET A 1 18.70 -34.75 -10.36
C MET A 1 18.76 -33.33 -9.82
N ALA A 2 19.43 -32.42 -10.54
CA ALA A 2 19.85 -31.11 -10.05
C ALA A 2 18.66 -30.14 -9.93
N ARG A 3 18.46 -29.57 -8.74
CA ARG A 3 17.52 -28.49 -8.47
C ARG A 3 18.21 -27.15 -8.74
N ASN A 4 18.23 -26.71 -10.00
CA ASN A 4 18.56 -25.33 -10.34
C ASN A 4 17.30 -24.47 -10.18
N PHE A 5 16.97 -24.11 -8.93
CA PHE A 5 15.89 -23.19 -8.56
C PHE A 5 16.54 -21.87 -8.10
N HIS A 6 16.86 -20.98 -9.03
CA HIS A 6 17.52 -19.69 -8.76
C HIS A 6 16.61 -18.61 -8.15
N GLU A 7 15.32 -18.89 -7.97
CA GLU A 7 14.36 -17.93 -7.39
C GLU A 7 13.43 -18.64 -6.41
N LEU A 8 13.99 -19.13 -5.31
CA LEU A 8 13.17 -19.35 -4.12
C LEU A 8 12.85 -17.96 -3.57
N TYR A 9 11.67 -17.44 -3.91
CA TYR A 9 11.04 -16.33 -3.19
C TYR A 9 10.86 -16.78 -1.74
N SER A 10 11.94 -16.70 -0.96
CA SER A 10 11.87 -16.79 0.48
C SER A 10 11.03 -15.61 0.89
N GLU A 11 9.76 -15.86 1.22
CA GLU A 11 8.91 -14.90 1.93
C GLU A 11 9.76 -14.37 3.09
N ALA A 12 10.27 -13.15 2.95
CA ALA A 12 11.13 -12.58 3.97
C ALA A 12 10.26 -12.46 5.21
N GLU A 13 10.49 -13.33 6.20
CA GLU A 13 9.76 -13.28 7.47
C GLU A 13 9.97 -11.88 8.04
N LEU A 14 8.91 -11.08 8.04
CA LEU A 14 8.98 -9.71 8.51
C LEU A 14 9.41 -9.75 9.98
N PRO A 15 10.55 -9.15 10.34
CA PRO A 15 11.03 -9.19 11.71
C PRO A 15 10.00 -8.50 12.62
N LEU A 16 9.70 -9.14 13.76
CA LEU A 16 8.80 -8.57 14.75
C LEU A 16 9.32 -7.18 15.17
N PRO A 17 8.44 -6.15 15.23
CA PRO A 17 8.81 -4.84 15.73
C PRO A 17 9.38 -4.93 17.16
N SER A 18 10.24 -4.01 17.54
CA SER A 18 10.75 -3.96 18.91
C SER A 18 9.61 -3.70 19.91
N ALA A 19 9.53 -4.49 20.99
CA ALA A 19 8.51 -4.29 22.01
C ALA A 19 8.55 -2.89 22.65
N ARG A 20 9.74 -2.26 22.69
CA ARG A 20 9.93 -0.89 23.16
C ARG A 20 9.23 0.14 22.27
N SER A 21 9.43 0.05 20.94
CA SER A 21 8.79 0.99 20.00
C SER A 21 7.27 0.90 20.05
N THR A 22 6.73 -0.32 20.18
CA THR A 22 5.30 -0.53 20.30
C THR A 22 4.75 0.10 21.58
N GLY A 23 5.44 -0.06 22.72
CA GLY A 23 5.07 0.61 23.97
C GLY A 23 5.05 2.14 23.85
N PHE A 24 6.05 2.74 23.17
CA PHE A 24 6.05 4.18 22.90
C PHE A 24 4.92 4.64 21.99
N VAL A 25 4.56 3.86 20.96
CA VAL A 25 3.41 4.18 20.11
C VAL A 25 2.13 4.26 20.94
N PHE A 26 1.87 3.27 21.80
CA PHE A 26 0.70 3.30 22.69
C PHE A 26 0.75 4.46 23.70
N ALA A 27 1.92 4.81 24.22
CA ALA A 27 2.08 5.98 25.09
C ALA A 27 1.77 7.29 24.36
N VAL A 28 2.25 7.45 23.12
CA VAL A 28 1.97 8.64 22.29
C VAL A 28 0.48 8.70 21.92
N VAL A 29 -0.14 7.57 21.55
CA VAL A 29 -1.58 7.52 21.27
C VAL A 29 -2.38 7.93 22.50
N ALA A 30 -2.06 7.39 23.67
CA ALA A 30 -2.72 7.77 24.93
C ALA A 30 -2.53 9.26 25.25
N LEU A 31 -1.35 9.82 24.97
CA LEU A 31 -1.07 11.25 25.12
C LEU A 31 -1.91 12.10 24.15
N ILE A 32 -2.04 11.68 22.88
CA ILE A 32 -2.89 12.36 21.90
C ILE A 32 -4.35 12.37 22.37
N VAL A 33 -4.86 11.24 22.89
CA VAL A 33 -6.20 11.17 23.47
C VAL A 33 -6.33 12.14 24.66
N ALA A 34 -5.34 12.17 25.56
CA ALA A 34 -5.31 13.11 26.67
C ALA A 34 -5.37 14.58 26.19
N LEU A 35 -4.64 14.91 25.11
CA LEU A 35 -4.63 16.26 24.53
C LEU A 35 -5.95 16.64 23.87
N ILE A 36 -6.56 15.73 23.11
CA ILE A 36 -7.87 15.95 22.46
C ILE A 36 -8.95 16.17 23.52
N PHE A 37 -8.97 15.34 24.57
CA PHE A 37 -10.00 15.36 25.61
C PHE A 37 -9.60 16.17 26.86
N ARG A 38 -8.71 17.15 26.72
CA ARG A 38 -8.19 17.98 27.83
C ARG A 38 -9.24 18.69 28.68
N ARG A 39 -10.46 18.88 28.17
CA ARG A 39 -11.57 19.51 28.90
C ARG A 39 -12.43 18.52 29.71
N HIS A 40 -12.33 17.23 29.41
CA HIS A 40 -13.08 16.18 30.09
C HIS A 40 -12.18 15.46 31.09
N PHE A 41 -12.22 15.90 32.35
CA PHE A 41 -11.40 15.36 33.43
C PHE A 41 -11.47 13.82 33.55
N TRP A 42 -12.68 13.26 33.37
CA TRP A 42 -12.94 11.82 33.41
C TRP A 42 -12.21 11.00 32.33
N VAL A 43 -11.83 11.62 31.22
CA VAL A 43 -11.08 10.98 30.13
C VAL A 43 -9.59 11.33 30.22
N LEU A 44 -9.28 12.57 30.64
CA LEU A 44 -7.92 13.08 30.74
C LEU A 44 -7.07 12.29 31.75
N MET A 45 -7.56 12.09 32.97
CA MET A 45 -6.80 11.41 34.03
C MET A 45 -6.42 9.96 33.68
N PRO A 46 -7.35 9.09 33.24
CA PRO A 46 -6.98 7.75 32.84
C PRO A 46 -6.11 7.71 31.58
N ALA A 47 -6.31 8.62 30.61
CA ALA A 47 -5.47 8.69 29.42
C ALA A 47 -4.02 9.08 29.76
N LEU A 48 -3.84 10.06 30.65
CA LEU A 48 -2.51 10.49 31.11
C LEU A 48 -1.82 9.39 31.94
N GLY A 49 -2.57 8.71 32.82
CA GLY A 49 -2.09 7.56 33.57
C GLY A 49 -1.66 6.41 32.66
N ALA A 50 -2.48 6.07 31.65
CA ALA A 50 -2.16 5.07 30.65
C ALA A 50 -0.89 5.44 29.86
N ALA A 51 -0.74 6.70 29.44
CA ALA A 51 0.46 7.17 28.75
C ALA A 51 1.72 6.98 29.60
N GLY A 52 1.66 7.33 30.90
CA GLY A 52 2.76 7.12 31.84
C GLY A 52 3.10 5.65 32.07
N VAL A 53 2.08 4.80 32.24
CA VAL A 53 2.27 3.34 32.41
C VAL A 53 2.88 2.71 31.16
N PHE A 54 2.39 3.04 29.96
CA PHE A 54 2.95 2.52 28.72
C PHE A 54 4.39 3.00 28.48
N ALA A 55 4.70 4.27 28.79
CA ALA A 55 6.07 4.78 28.67
C ALA A 55 7.03 4.11 29.69
N ALA A 56 6.60 3.94 30.94
CA ALA A 56 7.40 3.30 31.97
C ALA A 56 7.64 1.82 31.66
N THR A 57 6.59 1.08 31.27
CA THR A 57 6.71 -0.34 30.90
C THR A 57 7.56 -0.52 29.64
N ALA A 58 7.48 0.40 28.67
CA ALA A 58 8.35 0.38 27.49
C ALA A 58 9.84 0.52 27.85
N GLN A 59 10.18 1.37 28.84
CA GLN A 59 11.56 1.62 29.24
C GLN A 59 12.11 0.52 30.15
N PHE A 60 11.37 0.17 31.22
CA PHE A 60 11.88 -0.67 32.30
C PHE A 60 11.58 -2.16 32.11
N ALA A 61 10.48 -2.52 31.46
CA ALA A 61 10.03 -3.91 31.34
C ALA A 61 9.39 -4.23 29.97
N PRO A 62 10.13 -4.05 28.84
CA PRO A 62 9.58 -4.27 27.50
C PRO A 62 9.15 -5.73 27.24
N ARG A 63 9.68 -6.69 28.01
CA ARG A 63 9.28 -8.11 27.93
C ARG A 63 7.81 -8.34 28.27
N LEU A 64 7.22 -7.51 29.15
CA LEU A 64 5.80 -7.62 29.50
C LEU A 64 4.88 -7.19 28.33
N LEU A 65 5.39 -6.33 27.45
CA LEU A 65 4.69 -5.83 26.26
C LEU A 65 4.85 -6.77 25.05
N GLU A 66 5.64 -7.83 25.16
CA GLU A 66 5.92 -8.76 24.06
C GLU A 66 4.69 -9.51 23.52
N PRO A 67 3.78 -10.08 24.35
CA PRO A 67 2.55 -10.69 23.83
C PRO A 67 1.63 -9.66 23.15
N LEU A 68 1.56 -8.45 23.72
CA LEU A 68 0.79 -7.34 23.13
C LEU A 68 1.40 -6.91 21.78
N ASN A 69 2.72 -6.81 21.70
CA ASN A 69 3.44 -6.46 20.48
C ASN A 69 3.18 -7.48 19.36
N ARG A 70 3.18 -8.78 19.68
CA ARG A 70 2.87 -9.83 18.70
C ARG A 70 1.42 -9.76 18.22
N ALA A 71 0.48 -9.51 19.12
CA ALA A 71 -0.93 -9.34 18.77
C ALA A 71 -1.15 -8.10 17.89
N TRP A 72 -0.55 -6.97 18.29
CA TRP A 72 -0.59 -5.72 17.54
C TRP A 72 0.02 -5.86 16.14
N PHE A 73 1.16 -6.54 16.02
CA PHE A 73 1.80 -6.78 14.73
C PHE A 73 0.92 -7.62 13.80
N ARG A 74 0.34 -8.72 14.30
CA ARG A 74 -0.61 -9.54 13.52
C ARG A 74 -1.83 -8.73 13.09
N PHE A 75 -2.35 -7.88 13.97
CA PHE A 75 -3.44 -6.98 13.64
C PHE A 75 -3.03 -6.00 12.54
N SER A 76 -1.83 -5.41 12.60
CA SER A 76 -1.33 -4.50 11.57
C SER A 76 -1.19 -5.17 10.21
N ILE A 77 -0.78 -6.45 10.15
CA ILE A 77 -0.71 -7.23 8.90
C ILE A 77 -2.10 -7.48 8.34
N LEU A 78 -3.07 -7.81 9.20
CA LEU A 78 -4.46 -7.99 8.75
C LEU A 78 -5.04 -6.68 8.23
N LEU A 79 -4.76 -5.57 8.92
CA LEU A 79 -5.17 -4.25 8.51
C LEU A 79 -4.52 -3.84 7.19
N SER A 80 -3.22 -4.08 7.01
CA SER A 80 -2.51 -3.76 5.76
C SER A 80 -3.06 -4.54 4.57
N ARG A 81 -3.53 -5.78 4.78
CA ARG A 81 -4.21 -6.56 3.74
C ARG A 81 -5.48 -5.89 3.22
N VAL A 82 -6.19 -5.15 4.06
CA VAL A 82 -7.38 -4.37 3.66
C VAL A 82 -6.99 -3.00 3.13
N MET A 83 -6.05 -2.32 3.78
CA MET A 83 -5.61 -0.99 3.37
C MET A 83 -4.93 -0.99 2.00
N ASN A 84 -4.15 -2.03 1.66
CA ASN A 84 -3.46 -2.10 0.37
C ASN A 84 -4.44 -2.03 -0.83
N PRO A 85 -5.48 -2.88 -0.93
CA PRO A 85 -6.51 -2.73 -1.95
C PRO A 85 -7.25 -1.39 -1.89
N VAL A 86 -7.55 -0.87 -0.70
CA VAL A 86 -8.25 0.42 -0.55
C VAL A 86 -7.41 1.56 -1.11
N VAL A 87 -6.13 1.64 -0.74
CA VAL A 87 -5.20 2.65 -1.25
C VAL A 87 -5.03 2.50 -2.76
N MET A 88 -4.89 1.26 -3.26
CA MET A 88 -4.79 0.99 -4.69
C MET A 88 -6.05 1.42 -5.44
N PHE A 89 -7.22 1.18 -4.87
CA PHE A 89 -8.50 1.59 -5.45
C PHE A 89 -8.62 3.12 -5.49
N VAL A 90 -8.28 3.82 -4.40
CA VAL A 90 -8.27 5.28 -4.35
C VAL A 90 -7.29 5.85 -5.38
N LEU A 91 -6.07 5.30 -5.45
CA LEU A 91 -5.07 5.70 -6.45
C LEU A 91 -5.60 5.52 -7.88
N PHE A 92 -6.20 4.37 -8.17
CA PHE A 92 -6.79 4.11 -9.48
C PHE A 92 -7.91 5.10 -9.79
N ALA A 93 -8.83 5.32 -8.87
CA ALA A 93 -9.98 6.21 -9.07
C ALA A 93 -9.61 7.69 -9.19
N VAL A 94 -8.58 8.15 -8.46
CA VAL A 94 -8.22 9.58 -8.38
C VAL A 94 -7.09 9.96 -9.35
N VAL A 95 -6.22 9.02 -9.71
CA VAL A 95 -5.10 9.30 -10.61
C VAL A 95 -5.35 8.69 -11.98
N ILE A 96 -5.57 7.36 -12.04
CA ILE A 96 -5.58 6.62 -13.30
C ILE A 96 -6.87 6.89 -14.10
N VAL A 97 -8.04 6.80 -13.46
CA VAL A 97 -9.34 7.03 -14.10
C VAL A 97 -9.46 8.45 -14.69
N PRO A 98 -9.19 9.55 -13.95
CA PRO A 98 -9.27 10.87 -14.53
C PRO A 98 -8.19 11.09 -15.59
N ALA A 99 -6.96 10.59 -15.41
CA ALA A 99 -5.95 10.67 -16.47
C ALA A 99 -6.43 10.01 -17.78
N GLY A 100 -7.05 8.83 -17.68
CA GLY A 100 -7.65 8.14 -18.84
C GLY A 100 -8.85 8.89 -19.43
N LEU A 101 -9.69 9.51 -18.60
CA LEU A 101 -10.82 10.32 -19.06
C LEU A 101 -10.36 11.61 -19.76
N LEU A 102 -9.38 12.32 -19.18
CA LEU A 102 -8.73 13.47 -19.82
C LEU A 102 -8.11 13.06 -21.14
N MET A 103 -7.38 11.93 -21.17
CA MET A 103 -6.82 11.41 -22.40
C MET A 103 -7.92 11.23 -23.44
N ARG A 104 -9.00 10.51 -23.11
CA ARG A 104 -10.15 10.28 -24.00
C ARG A 104 -10.81 11.58 -24.51
N LEU A 105 -10.79 12.65 -23.72
CA LEU A 105 -11.36 13.94 -24.11
C LEU A 105 -10.45 14.71 -25.08
N PHE A 106 -9.13 14.72 -24.84
CA PHE A 106 -8.18 15.49 -25.64
C PHE A 106 -7.57 14.72 -26.81
N ARG A 107 -7.50 13.39 -26.73
CA ARG A 107 -6.85 12.53 -27.72
C ARG A 107 -7.51 11.15 -27.75
N ASP A 108 -7.78 10.60 -28.93
CA ASP A 108 -8.24 9.21 -29.07
C ASP A 108 -7.06 8.31 -29.47
N PRO A 109 -6.19 7.90 -28.53
CA PRO A 109 -5.02 7.08 -28.85
C PRO A 109 -5.40 5.73 -29.45
N LEU A 110 -6.57 5.19 -29.06
CA LEU A 110 -7.04 3.88 -29.49
C LEU A 110 -7.88 3.97 -30.78
N ARG A 111 -8.10 5.18 -31.33
CA ARG A 111 -9.04 5.42 -32.45
C ARG A 111 -10.37 4.70 -32.20
N SER A 112 -10.84 4.74 -30.95
CA SER A 112 -12.01 4.00 -30.48
C SER A 112 -13.29 4.44 -31.19
N ARG A 113 -13.34 5.66 -31.74
CA ARG A 113 -14.45 6.09 -32.60
C ARG A 113 -14.21 5.67 -34.05
N ARG A 114 -15.06 4.78 -34.58
CA ARG A 114 -15.09 4.45 -36.03
C ARG A 114 -15.41 5.72 -36.82
N ALA A 115 -14.55 6.08 -37.77
CA ALA A 115 -14.90 7.09 -38.76
C ALA A 115 -16.08 6.56 -39.59
N LYS A 116 -17.17 7.35 -39.72
CA LYS A 116 -18.39 6.96 -40.46
C LYS A 116 -18.12 6.50 -41.90
N GLU A 117 -17.01 6.94 -42.49
CA GLU A 117 -16.63 6.65 -43.87
C GLU A 117 -15.78 5.37 -44.04
N ARG A 118 -15.32 4.71 -42.96
CA ARG A 118 -14.49 3.49 -43.07
C ARG A 118 -15.25 2.22 -42.67
N SER A 119 -15.19 1.23 -43.55
CA SER A 119 -15.76 -0.12 -43.33
C SER A 119 -14.97 -0.94 -42.28
N SER A 120 -13.72 -0.59 -41.99
CA SER A 120 -12.85 -1.34 -41.07
C SER A 120 -11.99 -0.41 -40.20
N TYR A 121 -11.63 -0.89 -39.01
CA TYR A 121 -10.63 -0.25 -38.13
C TYR A 121 -9.19 -0.54 -38.57
N TRP A 122 -9.01 -1.38 -39.59
CA TRP A 122 -7.69 -1.75 -40.11
C TRP A 122 -6.92 -0.50 -40.56
N ILE A 123 -5.72 -0.34 -40.02
CA ILE A 123 -4.80 0.72 -40.43
C ILE A 123 -3.97 0.13 -41.57
N GLU A 124 -4.29 0.51 -42.80
CA GLU A 124 -3.43 0.23 -43.94
C GLU A 124 -2.07 0.89 -43.71
N ARG A 125 -1.03 0.06 -43.70
CA ARG A 125 0.36 0.50 -43.66
C ARG A 125 0.87 0.37 -45.08
N GLU A 126 1.39 1.46 -45.63
CA GLU A 126 2.16 1.39 -46.87
C GLU A 126 3.36 0.48 -46.64
N PRO A 127 3.70 -0.41 -47.59
CA PRO A 127 4.86 -1.26 -47.46
C PRO A 127 6.10 -0.38 -47.36
N ASP A 128 6.70 -0.31 -46.17
CA ASP A 128 7.96 0.38 -45.95
C ASP A 128 9.03 -0.33 -46.77
N HIS A 129 9.54 0.38 -47.79
CA HIS A 129 10.60 -0.07 -48.68
C HIS A 129 11.93 -0.38 -47.96
N GLY A 130 12.05 -0.04 -46.66
CA GLY A 130 13.21 -0.33 -45.82
C GLY A 130 13.00 -1.38 -44.71
N SER A 131 11.80 -1.93 -44.53
CA SER A 131 11.57 -2.93 -43.48
C SER A 131 12.17 -4.29 -43.85
N SER A 132 13.27 -4.68 -43.19
CA SER A 132 13.89 -5.99 -43.39
C SER A 132 12.89 -7.07 -42.98
N SER A 133 12.41 -7.84 -43.95
CA SER A 133 11.51 -8.97 -43.70
C SER A 133 12.13 -9.93 -42.70
N MET A 134 11.47 -10.18 -41.57
CA MET A 134 11.86 -11.20 -40.57
C MET A 134 11.62 -12.64 -41.06
N ARG A 135 11.56 -12.86 -42.38
CA ARG A 135 11.31 -14.18 -42.98
C ARG A 135 12.39 -15.20 -42.66
N ASN A 136 13.61 -14.76 -42.33
CA ASN A 136 14.73 -15.60 -41.90
C ASN A 136 15.44 -14.95 -40.71
N GLN A 137 14.91 -15.17 -39.50
CA GLN A 137 15.48 -14.68 -38.24
C GLN A 137 16.53 -15.63 -37.62
N PHE A 138 16.67 -16.84 -38.17
CA PHE A 138 17.53 -17.90 -37.65
C PHE A 138 18.49 -18.40 -38.72
#